data_AF-A0A0A7KPU7-F1
#
_entry.id   AF-A0A0A7KPU7-F1
#
_cell.length_a   1.000
_cell.length_b   1.000
_cell.length_c   1.000
_cell.angle_alpha   90.00
_cell.angle_beta   90.00
_cell.angle_gamma   90.00
#
_symmetry.space_group_name_H-M   'P 1'
#
loop_
_entity.id
_entity.type
_entity.pdbx_description
1 polymer ?
#
loop_
_entity_poly.entity_id
_entity_poly.type
_entity_poly.pdbx_seq_one_letter_code
_entity_poly.pdbx_strand_id
1 'polypeptide(L)'
;SLGCGNPTALAELKPGEVVLDLGSGGGIDVLLSARRVGPTGKAFGLDMTDETLALARENQRKAGVTNVEFLKGDIERIPLPDASVDVIISNCVINLAADKDKVLREAFRVLKPGGR
;
A
#
# COMPACT_ATOMS: atom_id res chain seq x y z
N SER A 1 4.08 -14.61 0.17
CA SER A 1 3.35 -13.73 -0.76
C SER A 1 2.83 -14.58 -1.88
N LEU A 2 1.56 -14.43 -2.27
CA LEU A 2 0.96 -15.07 -3.46
C LEU A 2 0.87 -14.06 -4.64
N GLY A 3 1.53 -12.90 -4.54
CA GLY A 3 1.55 -11.90 -5.61
C GLY A 3 2.63 -12.17 -6.65
N CYS A 4 2.43 -11.67 -7.88
CA CYS A 4 3.36 -11.81 -9.02
C CYS A 4 4.65 -10.96 -8.90
N GLY A 5 4.90 -10.35 -7.74
CA GLY A 5 5.95 -9.34 -7.51
C GLY A 5 5.69 -8.01 -8.23
N ASN A 6 6.11 -6.88 -7.65
CA ASN A 6 6.04 -5.56 -8.30
C ASN A 6 7.44 -4.90 -8.40
N PRO A 7 8.38 -5.49 -9.17
CA PRO A 7 9.77 -5.06 -9.17
C PRO A 7 9.98 -3.65 -9.76
N THR A 8 9.16 -3.23 -10.72
CA THR A 8 9.35 -1.94 -11.42
C THR A 8 8.87 -0.76 -10.58
N ALA A 9 7.66 -0.83 -9.99
CA ALA A 9 7.14 0.28 -9.19
C ALA A 9 8.00 0.52 -7.94
N LEU A 10 8.47 -0.56 -7.31
CA LEU A 10 9.39 -0.49 -6.16
C LEU A 10 10.74 0.12 -6.54
N ALA A 11 11.24 -0.09 -7.77
CA ALA A 11 12.52 0.47 -8.21
C ALA A 11 12.47 2.01 -8.34
N GLU A 12 11.31 2.55 -8.74
CA GLU A 12 11.11 3.97 -9.01
C GLU A 12 10.75 4.81 -7.78
N LEU A 13 10.49 4.18 -6.63
CA LEU A 13 10.19 4.90 -5.39
C LEU A 13 11.31 5.85 -4.99
N LYS A 14 10.95 7.07 -4.59
CA LYS A 14 11.89 8.13 -4.21
C LYS A 14 11.87 8.32 -2.69
N PRO A 15 13.01 8.73 -2.08
CA PRO A 15 13.03 9.10 -0.68
C PRO A 15 11.99 10.17 -0.36
N GLY A 16 11.25 10.00 0.74
CA GLY A 16 10.21 10.94 1.18
C GLY A 16 8.82 10.71 0.57
N GLU A 17 8.66 9.83 -0.42
CA GLU A 17 7.33 9.52 -0.97
C GLU A 17 6.43 8.81 0.05
N VAL A 18 5.13 9.03 -0.08
CA VAL A 18 4.06 8.31 0.61
C VAL A 18 3.48 7.27 -0.35
N VAL A 19 3.54 6.00 0.03
CA VAL A 19 3.11 4.85 -0.79
C VAL A 19 1.89 4.19 -0.16
N LEU A 20 0.92 3.76 -0.98
CA LEU A 20 -0.18 2.90 -0.56
C LEU A 20 -0.17 1.60 -1.37
N ASP A 21 -0.19 0.47 -0.67
CA ASP A 21 -0.37 -0.87 -1.25
C ASP A 21 -1.82 -1.34 -1.05
N LEU A 22 -2.52 -1.57 -2.17
CA LEU A 22 -3.90 -2.05 -2.19
C LEU A 22 -3.93 -3.58 -2.15
N GLY A 23 -4.42 -4.12 -1.03
CA GLY A 23 -4.45 -5.55 -0.77
C GLY A 23 -3.09 -6.09 -0.31
N SER A 24 -2.56 -5.45 0.73
CA SER A 24 -1.17 -5.61 1.16
C SER A 24 -0.77 -6.99 1.68
N GLY A 25 -1.75 -7.85 2.00
CA GLY A 25 -1.50 -9.19 2.48
C GLY A 25 -0.62 -9.19 3.73
N GLY A 26 0.35 -10.10 3.80
CA GLY A 26 1.35 -10.14 4.87
C GLY A 26 2.36 -8.97 4.87
N GLY A 27 2.17 -7.95 4.02
CA GLY A 27 2.89 -6.68 4.07
C GLY A 27 4.26 -6.65 3.38
N ILE A 28 4.62 -7.65 2.57
CA ILE A 28 5.97 -7.73 1.97
C ILE A 28 6.26 -6.49 1.10
N ASP A 29 5.35 -6.12 0.19
CA ASP A 29 5.55 -4.99 -0.72
C ASP A 29 5.53 -3.64 0.03
N VAL A 30 4.72 -3.53 1.09
CA VAL A 30 4.72 -2.37 2.02
C VAL A 30 6.06 -2.21 2.73
N LEU A 31 6.61 -3.29 3.27
CA LEU A 31 7.89 -3.27 3.99
C LEU A 31 9.06 -2.93 3.07
N LEU A 32 9.05 -3.44 1.84
CA LEU A 32 10.03 -3.09 0.81
C LEU A 32 9.91 -1.61 0.42
N SER A 33 8.68 -1.14 0.21
CA SER A 33 8.40 0.27 -0.11
C SER A 33 8.91 1.20 0.99
N ALA A 34 8.62 0.89 2.24
CA ALA A 34 9.04 1.68 3.39
C ALA A 34 10.56 1.83 3.52
N ARG A 35 11.32 0.76 3.25
CA ARG A 35 12.79 0.83 3.20
C ARG A 35 13.28 1.73 2.07
N ARG A 36 12.60 1.68 0.92
CA ARG A 36 13.01 2.40 -0.30
C ARG A 36 12.73 3.89 -0.24
N VAL A 37 11.60 4.29 0.33
CA VAL A 37 11.26 5.72 0.57
C VAL A 37 12.01 6.31 1.76
N GLY A 38 12.68 5.48 2.55
CA GLY A 38 13.54 5.91 3.65
C GLY A 38 12.76 6.55 4.82
N PRO A 39 13.48 7.05 5.84
CA PRO A 39 12.88 7.46 7.11
C PRO A 39 11.99 8.70 7.03
N THR A 40 12.09 9.48 5.95
CA THR A 40 11.24 10.66 5.69
C THR A 40 9.99 10.32 4.88
N GLY A 41 9.93 9.13 4.27
CA GLY A 41 8.75 8.65 3.57
C GLY A 41 7.89 7.74 4.44
N LYS A 42 6.75 7.30 3.91
CA LYS A 42 5.80 6.43 4.62
C LYS A 42 5.19 5.41 3.68
N ALA A 43 4.95 4.20 4.16
CA ALA A 43 4.20 3.19 3.41
C ALA A 43 2.96 2.74 4.18
N PHE A 44 1.83 2.72 3.49
CA PHE A 44 0.56 2.20 3.98
C PHE A 44 0.28 0.86 3.32
N GLY A 45 -0.20 -0.10 4.11
CA GLY A 45 -0.81 -1.33 3.59
C GLY A 45 -2.29 -1.36 3.91
N LEU A 46 -3.15 -1.50 2.90
CA LEU A 46 -4.60 -1.65 3.08
C LEU A 46 -4.98 -3.12 2.89
N ASP A 47 -5.67 -3.70 3.86
CA ASP A 47 -6.25 -5.05 3.75
C ASP A 47 -7.54 -5.17 4.58
N MET A 48 -8.36 -6.18 4.28
CA MET A 48 -9.72 -6.29 4.80
C MET A 48 -9.79 -7.09 6.11
N THR A 49 -8.94 -8.11 6.25
CA THR A 49 -9.08 -9.10 7.33
C THR A 49 -8.11 -8.87 8.49
N ASP A 50 -8.58 -9.08 9.72
CA ASP A 50 -7.77 -8.87 10.93
C ASP A 50 -6.59 -9.84 10.99
N GLU A 51 -6.77 -11.06 10.49
CA GLU A 51 -5.75 -12.12 10.45
C GLU A 51 -4.55 -11.69 9.60
N THR A 52 -4.84 -11.13 8.41
CA THR A 52 -3.81 -10.66 7.48
C THR A 52 -3.07 -9.46 8.05
N LEU A 53 -3.79 -8.51 8.63
CA LEU A 53 -3.20 -7.33 9.28
C LEU A 53 -2.36 -7.70 10.50
N ALA A 54 -2.77 -8.71 11.28
CA ALA A 54 -1.98 -9.23 12.39
C ALA A 54 -0.64 -9.82 11.90
N LEU A 55 -0.68 -10.61 10.82
CA LEU A 55 0.53 -11.14 10.18
C LEU A 55 1.44 -10.02 9.66
N ALA A 56 0.86 -9.01 9.01
CA ALA A 56 1.60 -7.88 8.46
C ALA A 56 2.31 -7.05 9.54
N ARG A 57 1.64 -6.78 10.66
CA ARG A 57 2.22 -6.09 11.82
C ARG A 57 3.34 -6.90 12.49
N GLU A 58 3.19 -8.22 12.57
CA GLU A 58 4.26 -9.07 13.08
C GLU A 58 5.49 -9.06 12.15
N ASN A 59 5.27 -9.07 10.83
CA ASN A 59 6.35 -8.94 9.85
C ASN A 59 7.04 -7.56 9.94
N GLN A 60 6.27 -6.48 10.14
CA GLN A 60 6.83 -5.15 10.41
C GLN A 60 7.74 -5.14 11.63
N ARG A 61 7.28 -5.72 12.75
CA ARG A 61 8.06 -5.82 13.99
C ARG A 61 9.37 -6.58 13.76
N LYS A 62 9.31 -7.72 13.07
CA LYS A 62 10.51 -8.51 12.70
C LYS A 62 11.45 -7.76 11.76
N ALA A 63 10.91 -6.97 10.84
CA ALA A 63 11.68 -6.20 9.89
C ALA A 63 12.35 -4.96 10.50
N GLY A 64 11.90 -4.51 11.67
CA GLY A 64 12.42 -3.32 12.36
C GLY A 64 12.13 -2.01 11.63
N VAL A 65 11.04 -1.97 10.85
CA VAL A 65 10.66 -0.80 10.05
C VAL A 65 9.60 0.01 10.79
N THR A 66 9.82 1.31 10.95
CA THR A 66 8.97 2.19 11.78
C THR A 66 8.06 3.12 10.98
N ASN A 67 8.33 3.33 9.69
CA ASN A 67 7.57 4.20 8.80
C ASN A 67 6.49 3.46 8.00
N VAL A 68 5.85 2.48 8.64
CA VAL A 68 4.79 1.64 8.06
C VAL A 68 3.53 1.71 8.91
N GLU A 69 2.37 1.78 8.24
CA GLU A 69 1.07 1.70 8.87
C GLU A 69 0.13 0.77 8.10
N PHE A 70 -0.48 -0.20 8.80
CA PHE A 70 -1.46 -1.12 8.22
C PHE A 70 -2.88 -0.70 8.58
N LEU A 71 -3.66 -0.40 7.54
CA LEU A 71 -5.03 0.09 7.59
C LEU A 71 -6.00 -1.06 7.32
N LYS A 72 -7.07 -1.11 8.11
CA LYS A 72 -8.19 -2.03 7.87
C LYS A 72 -9.22 -1.37 6.97
N GLY A 73 -9.62 -2.03 5.89
CA GLY A 73 -10.70 -1.57 5.02
C GLY A 73 -10.68 -2.22 3.65
N ASP A 74 -11.68 -1.86 2.85
CA ASP A 74 -11.85 -2.34 1.48
C ASP A 74 -11.19 -1.37 0.49
N ILE A 75 -10.71 -1.89 -0.63
CA ILE A 75 -10.08 -1.07 -1.68
C ILE A 75 -11.09 -0.18 -2.42
N GLU A 76 -12.38 -0.47 -2.29
CA GLU A 76 -13.50 0.38 -2.72
C GLU A 76 -13.80 1.55 -1.76
N ARG A 77 -13.13 1.64 -0.61
CA ARG A 77 -13.29 2.75 0.35
C ARG A 77 -12.01 2.94 1.16
N ILE A 78 -11.05 3.63 0.56
CA ILE A 78 -9.71 3.80 1.14
C ILE A 78 -9.79 4.77 2.33
N PRO A 79 -9.39 4.37 3.55
CA PRO A 79 -9.50 5.19 4.76
C PRO A 79 -8.35 6.22 4.86
N LEU A 80 -8.10 6.95 3.77
CA LEU A 80 -7.12 8.03 3.66
C LEU A 80 -7.76 9.30 3.09
N PRO A 81 -7.25 10.48 3.45
CA PRO A 81 -7.69 11.74 2.86
C PRO A 81 -7.42 11.81 1.35
N ASP A 82 -8.12 12.73 0.70
CA ASP A 82 -7.86 13.08 -0.70
C ASP A 82 -6.43 13.60 -0.88
N ALA A 83 -5.83 13.34 -2.04
CA ALA A 83 -4.49 13.83 -2.40
C ALA A 83 -3.42 13.65 -1.31
N SER A 84 -3.38 12.47 -0.69
CA SER A 84 -2.51 12.15 0.45
C SER A 84 -1.35 11.20 0.10
N VAL A 85 -1.41 10.47 -1.02
CA VAL A 85 -0.37 9.52 -1.46
C VAL A 85 0.31 9.94 -2.76
N ASP A 86 1.61 9.68 -2.86
CA ASP A 86 2.41 9.95 -4.05
C ASP A 86 2.39 8.76 -5.02
N VAL A 87 2.33 7.54 -4.48
CA VAL A 87 2.40 6.30 -5.26
C VAL A 87 1.40 5.28 -4.76
N ILE A 88 0.64 4.67 -5.66
CA ILE A 88 -0.22 3.53 -5.37
C ILE A 88 0.34 2.29 -6.07
N ILE A 89 0.49 1.22 -5.32
CA ILE A 89 0.84 -0.10 -5.84
C ILE A 89 -0.30 -1.08 -5.55
N SER A 90 -0.47 -2.07 -6.42
CA SER A 90 -1.33 -3.21 -6.15
C SER A 90 -0.78 -4.43 -6.85
N ASN A 91 -0.86 -5.58 -6.18
CA ASN A 91 -0.43 -6.85 -6.73
C ASN A 91 -1.63 -7.79 -6.90
N CYS A 92 -2.24 -7.75 -8.09
CA CYS A 92 -3.35 -8.60 -8.53
C CYS A 92 -4.68 -8.50 -7.73
N VAL A 93 -4.80 -7.64 -6.72
CA VAL A 93 -6.02 -7.55 -5.90
C VAL A 93 -7.14 -6.80 -6.61
N ILE A 94 -6.83 -5.83 -7.48
CA ILE A 94 -7.85 -5.12 -8.28
C ILE A 94 -8.67 -6.07 -9.17
N ASN A 95 -8.09 -7.21 -9.59
CA ASN A 95 -8.82 -8.20 -10.40
C ASN A 95 -9.99 -8.82 -9.64
N LEU A 96 -9.87 -8.92 -8.30
CA LEU A 96 -10.86 -9.49 -7.41
C LEU A 96 -11.90 -8.47 -6.93
N ALA A 97 -11.70 -7.18 -7.24
CA ALA A 97 -12.64 -6.13 -6.87
C ALA A 97 -14.01 -6.35 -7.54
N ALA A 98 -15.07 -6.18 -6.75
CA ALA A 98 -16.45 -6.29 -7.21
C ALA A 98 -16.83 -5.10 -8.10
N ASP A 99 -16.32 -3.91 -7.79
CA ASP A 99 -16.53 -2.68 -8.56
C ASP A 99 -15.17 -2.02 -8.86
N LYS A 100 -14.61 -2.37 -10.02
CA LYS A 100 -13.30 -1.85 -10.47
C LYS A 100 -13.31 -0.35 -10.68
N ASP A 101 -14.42 0.20 -11.17
CA ASP A 101 -14.54 1.64 -11.40
C ASP A 101 -14.49 2.40 -10.07
N LYS A 102 -15.11 1.86 -9.02
CA LYS A 102 -15.06 2.44 -7.68
C LYS A 102 -13.66 2.36 -7.08
N VAL A 103 -12.95 1.24 -7.24
CA VAL A 103 -11.54 1.12 -6.83
C VAL A 103 -10.68 2.16 -7.54
N LEU A 104 -10.81 2.31 -8.86
CA LEU A 104 -10.03 3.29 -9.62
C LEU A 104 -10.37 4.73 -9.21
N ARG A 105 -11.64 5.05 -8.95
CA ARG A 105 -12.05 6.36 -8.41
C ARG A 105 -11.46 6.63 -7.04
N GLU A 106 -11.48 5.66 -6.13
CA GLU A 106 -10.89 5.80 -4.80
C GLU A 106 -9.37 5.94 -4.84
N ALA A 107 -8.69 5.13 -5.66
CA ALA A 107 -7.26 5.25 -5.89
C ALA A 107 -6.91 6.64 -6.42
N PHE A 108 -7.65 7.14 -7.42
CA PHE A 108 -7.44 8.49 -7.94
C PHE A 108 -7.73 9.58 -6.90
N ARG A 109 -8.77 9.42 -6.07
CA ARG A 109 -9.12 10.39 -5.01
C ARG A 109 -7.97 10.58 -4.02
N VAL A 110 -7.36 9.50 -3.55
CA VAL A 110 -6.28 9.58 -2.55
C VAL A 110 -4.94 9.98 -3.17
N LEU A 111 -4.77 9.83 -4.48
CA LEU A 111 -3.54 10.17 -5.18
C LEU A 111 -3.35 11.70 -5.28
N LYS A 112 -2.14 12.18 -4.97
CA LYS A 112 -1.77 13.57 -5.16
C LYS A 112 -1.76 13.95 -6.65
N PRO A 113 -1.97 15.22 -7.01
CA PRO A 113 -1.69 15.69 -8.35
C PRO A 113 -0.26 15.35 -8.78
N GLY A 114 -0.12 14.62 -9.89
CA GLY A 114 1.18 14.14 -10.38
C GLY A 114 1.70 12.86 -9.70
N GLY A 115 0.94 12.28 -8.77
CA GLY A 115 1.18 10.94 -8.27
C GLY A 115 0.93 9.88 -9.35
N ARG A 116 1.32 8.63 -9.05
CA ARG A 116 1.21 7.50 -9.98
C ARG A 116 0.64 6.24 -9.33
#